data_AF-A0A2E5WDI7-F1
#
_entry.id   AF-A0A2E5WDI7-F1
#
_cell.length_a   1.000
_cell.length_b   1.000
_cell.length_c   1.000
_cell.angle_alpha   90.00
_cell.angle_beta   90.00
_cell.angle_gamma   90.00
#
_symmetry.space_group_name_H-M   'P 1'
#
loop_
_entity.id
_entity.type
_entity.pdbx_description
1 polymer ?
#
loop_
_entity_poly.entity_id
_entity_poly.type
_entity_poly.pdbx_seq_one_letter_code
_entity_poly.pdbx_strand_id
1 'polypeptide(L)' 'MSSCEILRVNQTFTSQLGLIAEELAHGALVEWIHPDDWPALEAVVLYLAKPFTPDQLRHEVHRTLLLAGS' A
#
# COMPACT_ATOMS: atom_id res chain seq x y z
N MET A 1 -16.42 -6.39 5.49
CA MET A 1 -15.02 -5.90 5.57
C MET A 1 -14.98 -4.62 4.75
N SER A 2 -14.46 -3.52 5.28
CA SER A 2 -14.27 -2.30 4.50
C SER A 2 -13.31 -2.59 3.34
N SER A 3 -13.65 -2.20 2.12
CA SER A 3 -12.79 -2.38 0.95
C SER A 3 -11.51 -1.56 1.13
N CYS A 4 -10.35 -2.18 0.92
CA CYS A 4 -9.07 -1.48 0.87
C CYS A 4 -8.78 -1.22 -0.61
N GLU A 5 -9.00 0.01 -1.05
CA GLU A 5 -8.93 0.42 -2.45
C GLU A 5 -7.63 1.16 -2.74
N ILE A 6 -7.09 0.96 -3.93
CA ILE A 6 -5.91 1.70 -4.40
C ILE A 6 -6.36 3.09 -4.84
N LEU A 7 -6.10 4.10 -4.02
CA LEU A 7 -6.50 5.48 -4.32
C LEU A 7 -5.58 6.16 -5.34
N ARG A 8 -4.28 5.83 -5.32
CA ARG A 8 -3.27 6.42 -6.19
C ARG A 8 -2.06 5.51 -6.31
N VAL A 9 -1.49 5.46 -7.50
CA VAL A 9 -0.21 4.81 -7.80
C VAL A 9 0.75 5.80 -8.45
N ASN A 10 2.06 5.58 -8.29
CA ASN A 10 3.07 6.39 -8.99
C ASN A 10 3.39 5.75 -10.36
N GLN A 11 4.00 6.55 -11.25
CA GLN A 11 4.32 6.12 -12.61
C GLN A 11 5.34 4.97 -12.66
N THR A 12 6.28 4.93 -11.71
CA THR A 12 7.28 3.86 -11.65
C THR A 12 6.61 2.50 -11.40
N PHE A 13 5.63 2.46 -10.51
CA PHE A 13 4.89 1.25 -10.16
C PHE A 13 4.08 0.71 -11.34
N THR A 14 3.33 1.58 -12.03
CA THR A 14 2.58 1.20 -13.25
C THR A 14 3.52 0.69 -14.35
N SER A 15 4.65 1.36 -14.55
CA SER A 15 5.67 0.91 -15.51
C SER A 15 6.31 -0.43 -15.16
N GLN A 16 6.50 -0.74 -13.88
CA GLN A 16 7.05 -2.03 -13.44
C GLN A 16 6.07 -3.19 -13.64
N LEU A 17 4.78 -2.94 -13.42
CA LEU A 17 3.74 -3.97 -13.56
C LEU A 17 3.21 -4.10 -14.99
N GLY A 18 3.48 -3.11 -15.86
CA GLY A 18 2.96 -3.08 -17.22
C GLY A 18 1.45 -2.78 -17.29
N LEU A 19 0.89 -2.15 -16.26
CA LEU A 19 -0.52 -1.79 -16.12
C LEU A 19 -0.69 -0.27 -16.15
N ILE A 20 -1.86 0.22 -16.56
CA ILE A 20 -2.20 1.65 -16.42
C ILE A 20 -2.78 1.94 -15.03
N ALA A 21 -2.71 3.20 -14.61
CA ALA A 21 -3.18 3.60 -13.28
C ALA A 21 -4.67 3.32 -13.08
N GLU A 22 -5.45 3.44 -14.15
CA GLU A 22 -6.87 3.14 -14.18
C GLU A 22 -7.13 1.65 -13.88
N GLU A 23 -6.37 0.73 -14.46
CA GLU A 23 -6.54 -0.70 -14.21
C GLU A 23 -6.30 -1.05 -12.74
N LEU A 24 -5.30 -0.43 -12.12
CA LEU A 24 -4.97 -0.63 -10.70
C LEU A 24 -5.99 0.03 -9.75
N ALA A 25 -6.56 1.17 -10.13
CA ALA A 25 -7.49 1.92 -9.29
C ALA A 25 -8.88 1.29 -9.19
N HIS A 26 -9.26 0.42 -10.14
CA HIS A 26 -10.59 -0.23 -10.15
C HIS A 26 -10.65 -1.54 -9.34
N GLY A 27 -9.51 -2.06 -8.88
CA GLY A 27 -9.44 -3.32 -8.12
C GLY A 27 -9.28 -3.12 -6.63
N ALA A 28 -9.79 -4.07 -5.84
CA ALA A 28 -9.47 -4.13 -4.41
C ALA A 28 -7.98 -4.50 -4.24
N LEU A 29 -7.30 -3.95 -3.23
CA LEU A 29 -5.88 -4.21 -2.99
C LEU A 29 -5.55 -5.71 -2.92
N VAL A 30 -6.45 -6.52 -2.38
CA VAL A 30 -6.32 -7.97 -2.24
C VAL A 30 -6.28 -8.72 -3.58
N GLU A 31 -6.79 -8.12 -4.67
CA GLU A 31 -6.74 -8.73 -6.02
C GLU A 31 -5.33 -8.68 -6.61
N TRP A 32 -4.48 -7.80 -6.08
CA TRP A 32 -3.11 -7.56 -6.55
C TRP A 32 -2.04 -8.21 -5.68
N ILE A 33 -2.44 -8.85 -4.57
CA ILE A 33 -1.54 -9.47 -3.60
C ILE A 33 -1.77 -10.98 -3.58
N HIS A 34 -0.67 -11.74 -3.67
CA HIS A 34 -0.73 -13.20 -3.61
C HIS A 34 -1.35 -13.66 -2.27
N PRO A 35 -2.20 -14.72 -2.25
CA PRO A 35 -2.87 -15.16 -1.03
C PRO A 35 -1.95 -15.47 0.14
N ASP A 36 -0.76 -16.00 -0.14
CA ASP A 36 0.23 -16.29 0.90
C ASP A 36 0.75 -15.04 1.63
N ASP A 37 0.62 -13.86 1.01
CA ASP A 37 1.06 -12.57 1.57
C ASP A 37 -0.07 -11.83 2.33
N TRP A 38 -1.31 -12.34 2.31
CA TRP A 38 -2.43 -11.71 3.01
C TRP A 38 -2.20 -11.51 4.52
N PRO A 39 -1.58 -12.45 5.27
CA PRO A 39 -1.29 -12.23 6.69
C PRO A 39 -0.36 -11.02 6.93
N ALA A 40 0.62 -10.81 6.03
CA ALA A 40 1.52 -9.66 6.12
C ALA A 40 0.80 -8.35 5.77
N LEU A 41 -0.07 -8.38 4.75
CA LEU A 41 -0.92 -7.25 4.37
C LEU A 41 -1.83 -6.84 5.54
N GLU A 42 -2.50 -7.79 6.19
CA GLU A 42 -3.37 -7.52 7.35
C GLU A 42 -2.58 -6.86 8.49
N ALA A 43 -1.38 -7.35 8.78
CA ALA A 43 -0.52 -6.75 9.81
C ALA A 43 -0.16 -5.28 9.50
N VAL A 44 0.13 -4.97 8.22
CA VAL A 44 0.41 -3.58 7.78
C VAL A 44 -0.85 -2.71 7.88
N VAL A 45 -2.00 -3.20 7.41
CA VAL A 45 -3.27 -2.44 7.48
C VAL A 45 -3.66 -2.16 8.94
N LEU A 46 -3.56 -3.16 9.82
CA LEU A 46 -3.85 -2.99 11.25
C LEU A 46 -2.86 -2.04 11.94
N TYR A 47 -1.58 -2.08 11.54
CA TYR A 47 -0.57 -1.14 12.02
C TYR A 47 -0.91 0.30 11.61
N LEU A 48 -1.29 0.51 10.34
CA LEU A 48 -1.63 1.82 9.77
C LEU A 48 -3.01 2.34 10.21
N ALA A 49 -3.94 1.45 10.60
CA ALA A 49 -5.25 1.83 11.13
C ALA A 49 -5.19 2.44 12.54
N LYS A 50 -4.01 2.39 13.19
CA LYS A 50 -3.78 3.12 14.44
C LYS A 50 -3.92 4.62 14.20
N PRO A 51 -4.48 5.38 15.15
CA PRO A 51 -4.55 6.83 15.01
C PRO A 51 -3.14 7.42 15.08
N PHE A 52 -2.63 7.83 13.92
CA PHE A 52 -1.41 8.63 13.82
C PHE A 52 -1.79 10.12 13.77
N THR A 53 -1.04 10.96 14.46
CA THR A 53 -1.02 12.39 14.13
C THR A 53 -0.32 12.58 12.78
N PRO A 54 -0.57 13.68 12.05
CA PRO A 54 0.11 13.94 10.78
C PRO A 54 1.65 13.90 10.87
N ASP A 55 2.22 14.30 12.01
CA ASP A 55 3.66 14.24 12.26
C ASP A 55 4.16 12.80 12.45
N GLN A 56 3.41 11.97 13.18
CA GLN A 56 3.75 10.56 13.35
C GLN A 56 3.64 9.80 12.03
N LEU A 57 2.62 10.09 11.22
CA LEU A 57 2.47 9.48 9.89
C LEU A 57 3.65 9.84 8.98
N ARG A 58 4.06 11.11 8.94
CA ARG A 58 5.24 11.55 8.16
C ARG A 58 6.52 10.85 8.61
N HIS A 59 6.74 10.74 9.93
CA HIS A 59 7.91 10.07 10.48
C HIS A 59 7.94 8.59 10.12
N GLU A 60 6.80 7.90 10.24
CA GLU A 60 6.73 6.47 9.95
C GLU A 60 6.88 6.18 8.46
N VAL A 61 6.22 6.96 7.58
CA VAL A 61 6.40 6.83 6.12
C VAL A 61 7.87 7.03 5.73
N HIS A 62 8.53 8.04 6.31
CA HIS A 62 9.96 8.28 6.05
C HIS A 62 10.83 7.11 6.53
N ARG A 63 10.54 6.54 7.71
CA ARG A 63 11.25 5.36 8.23
C ARG A 63 11.07 4.15 7.32
N THR A 64 9.85 3.83 6.89
CA THR A 64 9.57 2.68 6.03
C THR A 64 10.23 2.82 4.66
N LEU A 65 10.19 4.02 4.06
CA LEU A 65 10.83 4.28 2.77
C LEU A 65 12.35 4.16 2.83
N LEU A 66 12.98 4.56 3.94
CA LEU A 66 14.42 4.36 4.14
C LEU A 66 14.80 2.88 4.26
N LEU A 67 13.96 2.08 4.91
CA LEU A 67 14.20 0.64 5.08
C LEU A 67 13.95 -0.16 3.80
N ALA A 68 13.04 0.29 2.93
CA ALA A 68 12.75 -0.35 1.64
C ALA A 68 13.78 -0.02 0.53
N GLY A 69 14.69 0.94 0.76
CA GLY A 69 15.71 1.39 -0.19
C GLY A 69 17.12 0.83 0.05
N SER A 70 17.28 -0.22 0.88
CA SER A 70 18.56 -0.89 1.18
C SER A 70 18.60 -2.32 0.64
#